data_AF-A0A976Q9I7-F1
#
_entry.id   AF-A0A976Q9I7-F1
#
_cell.length_a   1.000
_cell.length_b   1.000
_cell.length_c   1.000
_cell.angle_alpha   90.00
_cell.angle_beta   90.00
_cell.angle_gamma   90.00
#
_symmetry.space_group_name_H-M   'P 1'
#
loop_
_entity.id
_entity.type
_entity.pdbx_description
1 polymer ?
#
loop_
_entity_poly.entity_id
_entity_poly.type
_entity_poly.pdbx_seq_one_letter_code
_entity_poly.pdbx_strand_id
1 'polypeptide(L)'
;MNVKTEDGGYPDVLGVVKRGVVFAGGKLSKTAEHGGNAVNNRYVPIVVCDASSKKAGHVVTSSVPTQQVATPILKLLSLNPSALKAVKLEKTMTLPLK
;
A
#
# COMPACT_ATOMS: atom_id res chain seq x y z
N MET A 1 14.11 -7.83 4.14
CA MET A 1 12.94 -8.48 4.75
C MET A 1 13.47 -9.55 5.68
N ASN A 2 13.16 -9.49 6.97
CA ASN A 2 13.48 -10.56 7.91
C ASN A 2 12.15 -11.25 8.23
N VAL A 3 11.77 -12.19 7.38
CA VAL A 3 10.52 -12.96 7.52
C VAL A 3 10.87 -14.32 8.08
N LYS A 4 10.21 -14.70 9.17
CA LYS A 4 10.21 -16.06 9.69
C LYS A 4 9.46 -16.94 8.69
N THR A 5 10.15 -17.89 8.07
CA THR A 5 9.61 -18.81 7.05
C THR A 5 8.66 -19.86 7.62
N GLU A 6 8.58 -19.93 8.94
CA GLU A 6 7.87 -20.93 9.75
C GLU A 6 6.33 -20.74 9.79
N ASP A 7 5.80 -19.58 9.39
CA ASP A 7 4.35 -19.32 9.38
C ASP A 7 3.63 -19.79 8.09
N GLY A 8 4.34 -20.49 7.18
CA GLY A 8 3.78 -21.12 5.97
C GLY A 8 3.27 -20.17 4.87
N GLY A 9 3.26 -18.85 5.10
CA GLY A 9 2.78 -17.85 4.15
C GLY A 9 3.78 -17.45 3.06
N TYR A 10 5.00 -17.98 3.08
CA TYR A 10 6.09 -17.61 2.15
C TYR A 10 6.72 -18.86 1.51
N PRO A 11 7.06 -18.82 0.21
CA PRO A 11 7.72 -19.93 -0.46
C PRO A 11 9.21 -20.00 -0.09
N ASP A 12 9.80 -21.19 -0.23
CA ASP A 12 11.25 -21.40 -0.05
C ASP A 12 12.08 -20.62 -1.07
N VAL A 13 11.51 -20.38 -2.26
CA VAL A 13 12.17 -19.67 -3.36
C VAL A 13 11.22 -18.60 -3.92
N LEU A 14 11.74 -17.38 -4.10
CA LEU A 14 11.02 -16.26 -4.70
C LEU A 14 11.72 -15.82 -6.01
N GLY A 15 11.01 -15.94 -7.13
CA GLY A 15 11.47 -15.43 -8.42
C GLY A 15 11.13 -13.95 -8.62
N VAL A 16 12.12 -13.12 -8.96
CA VAL A 16 11.91 -11.72 -9.36
C VAL A 16 12.23 -11.56 -10.83
N VAL A 17 11.24 -11.14 -11.62
CA VAL A 17 11.38 -10.98 -13.07
C VAL A 17 11.83 -9.56 -13.45
N LYS A 18 12.46 -9.44 -14.63
CA LYS A 18 12.77 -8.14 -15.24
C LYS A 18 11.47 -7.41 -15.63
N ARG A 19 11.51 -6.08 -15.67
CA ARG A 19 10.38 -5.25 -16.11
C ARG A 19 9.89 -5.69 -17.50
N GLY A 20 8.57 -5.85 -17.65
CA GLY A 20 7.94 -6.24 -18.91
C GLY A 20 7.87 -7.76 -19.15
N VAL A 21 8.47 -8.56 -18.26
CA VAL A 21 8.37 -10.03 -18.31
C VAL A 21 7.29 -10.49 -17.34
N VAL A 22 6.43 -11.39 -17.80
CA VAL A 22 5.41 -12.06 -16.98
C VAL A 22 5.71 -13.55 -17.00
N PHE A 23 5.79 -14.18 -15.82
CA PHE A 23 5.86 -15.63 -15.71
C PHE A 23 4.45 -16.16 -15.50
N ALA A 24 3.85 -16.73 -16.55
CA ALA A 24 2.52 -17.31 -16.50
C ALA A 24 2.45 -18.54 -17.42
N GLY A 25 1.57 -19.48 -17.10
CA GLY A 25 1.23 -20.58 -18.00
C GLY A 25 0.29 -20.13 -19.13
N GLY A 26 0.08 -21.00 -20.13
CA GLY A 26 -0.96 -20.85 -21.16
C GLY A 26 -0.87 -19.58 -22.04
N LYS A 27 -1.92 -19.35 -22.85
CA LYS A 27 -2.06 -18.13 -23.67
C LYS A 27 -2.39 -16.94 -22.76
N LEU A 28 -1.53 -15.93 -22.76
CA LEU A 28 -1.78 -14.65 -22.11
C LEU A 28 -2.58 -13.73 -23.05
N SER A 29 -3.72 -13.22 -22.57
CA SER A 29 -4.54 -12.21 -23.27
C SER A 29 -4.36 -10.79 -22.70
N LYS A 30 -3.63 -10.66 -21.58
CA LYS A 30 -3.43 -9.37 -20.92
C LYS A 30 -2.27 -8.60 -21.54
N THR A 31 -2.52 -7.32 -21.78
CA THR A 31 -1.58 -6.41 -22.44
C THR A 31 -0.70 -5.63 -21.47
N ALA A 32 -1.02 -5.65 -20.17
CA ALA A 32 -0.24 -5.01 -19.12
C ALA A 32 -0.38 -5.79 -17.80
N GLU A 33 0.71 -5.86 -17.04
CA GLU A 33 0.75 -6.47 -15.71
C GLU A 33 1.54 -5.59 -14.73
N HIS A 34 1.15 -5.65 -13.46
CA HIS A 34 1.88 -5.06 -12.35
C HIS A 34 2.25 -6.15 -11.32
N GLY A 35 2.82 -5.79 -10.17
CA GLY A 35 3.23 -6.76 -9.14
C GLY A 35 4.70 -7.19 -9.21
N GLY A 36 5.42 -6.84 -10.28
CA GLY A 36 6.88 -6.88 -10.29
C GLY A 36 7.51 -5.78 -9.42
N ASN A 37 8.83 -5.86 -9.16
CA ASN A 37 9.55 -4.93 -8.30
C ASN A 37 9.92 -3.59 -8.97
N ALA A 38 9.20 -3.19 -10.01
CA ALA A 38 9.46 -1.93 -10.72
C ALA A 38 8.99 -0.73 -9.88
N VAL A 39 9.87 0.25 -9.67
CA VAL A 39 9.62 1.40 -8.79
C VAL A 39 8.35 2.18 -9.17
N ASN A 40 8.12 2.38 -10.46
CA ASN A 40 6.96 3.11 -10.99
C ASN A 40 5.62 2.38 -10.77
N ASN A 41 5.61 1.07 -10.57
CA ASN A 41 4.38 0.31 -10.28
C ASN A 41 3.91 0.50 -8.83
N ARG A 42 4.70 1.17 -7.98
CA ARG A 42 4.40 1.36 -6.55
C ARG A 42 3.95 2.78 -6.21
N TYR A 43 3.96 3.69 -7.18
CA TYR A 43 3.54 5.08 -6.98
C TYR A 43 2.08 5.21 -7.38
N VAL A 44 1.20 5.22 -6.37
CA VAL A 44 -0.24 5.39 -6.53
C VAL A 44 -0.70 6.71 -5.91
N PRO A 45 -1.52 7.51 -6.60
CA PRO A 45 -2.05 8.74 -6.04
C PRO A 45 -3.07 8.44 -4.93
N ILE A 46 -3.13 9.31 -3.92
CA ILE A 46 -4.15 9.28 -2.86
C ILE A 46 -4.89 10.61 -2.91
N VAL A 47 -6.21 10.53 -2.96
CA VAL A 47 -7.10 11.70 -2.87
C VAL A 47 -8.04 11.47 -1.68
N VAL A 48 -8.09 12.43 -0.76
CA VAL A 48 -8.98 12.38 0.40
C VAL A 48 -10.00 13.50 0.27
N CYS A 49 -11.26 13.11 0.19
CA CYS A 49 -12.39 14.05 0.10
C CYS A 49 -13.16 14.03 1.42
N ASP A 50 -13.23 15.18 2.07
CA ASP A 50 -14.06 15.40 3.27
C ASP A 50 -15.22 16.31 2.91
N ALA A 51 -16.42 15.74 2.80
CA ALA A 51 -17.64 16.46 2.44
C ALA A 51 -18.05 17.51 3.49
N SER A 52 -17.54 17.42 4.71
CA SER A 52 -17.83 18.37 5.79
C SER A 52 -16.90 19.58 5.81
N SER A 53 -15.76 19.51 5.10
CA SER A 53 -14.75 20.56 5.09
C SER A 53 -15.11 21.69 4.13
N LYS A 54 -15.31 22.90 4.67
CA LYS A 54 -15.47 24.14 3.89
C LYS A 54 -14.14 24.75 3.40
N LYS A 55 -12.99 24.09 3.66
CA LYS A 55 -11.66 24.60 3.29
C LYS A 55 -11.31 24.25 1.85
N ALA A 56 -10.54 25.11 1.19
CA ALA A 56 -9.90 24.79 -0.08
C ALA A 56 -9.02 23.53 0.05
N GLY A 57 -8.95 22.74 -1.03
CA GLY A 57 -8.06 21.59 -1.12
C GLY A 57 -6.58 21.99 -0.97
N HIS A 58 -5.75 21.04 -0.59
CA HIS A 58 -4.30 21.22 -0.51
C HIS A 58 -3.60 20.00 -1.10
N VAL A 59 -2.35 20.19 -1.53
CA VAL A 59 -1.52 19.12 -2.08
C VAL A 59 -0.36 18.88 -1.12
N VAL A 60 -0.19 17.62 -0.73
CA VAL A 60 0.97 17.15 0.02
C VAL A 60 1.86 16.39 -0.96
N THR A 61 3.10 16.86 -1.14
CA THR A 61 4.06 16.28 -2.10
C THR A 61 5.05 15.31 -1.47
N SER A 62 5.02 15.16 -0.13
CA SER A 62 5.89 14.21 0.55
C SER A 62 5.54 12.77 0.17
N SER A 63 6.58 11.94 0.00
CA SER A 63 6.37 10.51 -0.25
C SER A 63 5.85 9.85 1.02
N VAL A 64 4.72 9.15 0.89
CA VAL A 64 4.09 8.42 1.98
C VAL A 64 3.91 6.95 1.59
N PRO A 65 4.24 5.99 2.47
CA PRO A 65 3.94 4.60 2.24
C PRO A 65 2.43 4.34 2.36
N THR A 66 1.88 3.48 1.49
CA THR A 66 0.43 3.18 1.44
C THR A 66 -0.11 2.64 2.76
N GLN A 67 0.72 2.02 3.61
CA GLN A 67 0.34 1.57 4.95
C GLN A 67 -0.24 2.70 5.81
N GLN A 68 0.19 3.95 5.62
CA GLN A 68 -0.29 5.08 6.43
C GLN A 68 -1.77 5.42 6.19
N VAL A 69 -2.38 4.93 5.10
CA VAL A 69 -3.80 5.15 4.77
C VAL A 69 -4.73 4.51 5.80
N ALA A 70 -4.30 3.45 6.48
CA ALA A 70 -5.12 2.72 7.43
C ALA A 70 -5.56 3.59 8.64
N THR A 71 -4.64 4.38 9.19
CA THR A 71 -4.90 5.17 10.41
C THR A 71 -5.96 6.27 10.21
N PRO A 72 -5.91 7.09 9.14
CA PRO A 72 -6.98 8.04 8.83
C PRO A 72 -8.34 7.42 8.55
N ILE A 73 -8.41 6.26 7.87
CA ILE A 73 -9.70 5.59 7.58
C ILE A 73 -10.46 5.32 8.88
N LEU A 74 -9.78 4.75 9.89
CA LEU A 74 -10.41 4.48 11.18
C LEU A 74 -10.90 5.76 11.85
N LYS A 75 -10.11 6.84 11.80
CA LYS A 75 -10.51 8.14 12.36
C LYS A 75 -11.75 8.71 11.64
N LEU A 76 -11.75 8.67 10.31
CA LEU A 76 -12.86 9.17 9.49
C LEU A 76 -14.15 8.37 9.70
N LEU A 77 -14.03 7.07 9.94
CA LEU A 77 -15.16 6.19 10.27
C LEU A 77 -15.53 6.19 11.75
N SER A 78 -14.92 7.05 12.58
CA SER A 78 -15.14 7.09 14.03
C SER A 78 -14.90 5.75 14.74
N LEU A 79 -13.97 4.93 14.22
CA LEU A 79 -13.53 3.68 14.80
C LEU A 79 -12.30 3.88 15.68
N ASN A 80 -12.03 2.93 16.58
CA ASN A 80 -10.83 2.95 17.43
C ASN A 80 -9.55 2.94 16.56
N PRO A 81 -8.74 4.01 16.54
CA PRO A 81 -7.54 4.10 15.70
C PRO A 81 -6.45 3.08 16.09
N SER A 82 -6.54 2.52 17.30
CA SER A 82 -5.66 1.49 17.83
C SER A 82 -6.19 0.07 17.60
N ALA A 83 -7.23 -0.12 16.79
CA ALA A 83 -7.79 -1.46 16.53
C ALA A 83 -6.85 -2.34 15.69
N LEU A 84 -5.98 -1.75 14.87
CA LEU A 84 -5.10 -2.50 13.96
C LEU A 84 -3.81 -2.90 14.67
N LYS A 85 -3.64 -4.21 14.87
CA LYS A 85 -2.40 -4.80 15.45
C LYS A 85 -1.17 -4.44 14.61
N ALA A 86 -1.26 -4.53 13.28
CA ALA A 86 -0.15 -4.23 12.38
C ALA A 86 0.36 -2.79 12.52
N VAL A 87 -0.55 -1.80 12.57
CA VAL A 87 -0.19 -0.38 12.77
C VAL A 87 0.63 -0.18 14.05
N LYS A 88 0.29 -0.90 15.13
CA LYS A 88 1.05 -0.86 16.39
C LYS A 88 2.41 -1.53 16.27
N LEU A 89 2.46 -2.74 15.74
CA LEU A 89 3.68 -3.53 15.63
C LEU A 89 4.71 -2.87 14.71
N GLU A 90 4.25 -2.31 13.60
CA GLU A 90 5.09 -1.65 12.59
C GLU A 90 5.34 -0.17 12.89
N LYS A 91 4.73 0.37 13.96
CA LYS A 91 4.79 1.79 14.33
C LYS A 91 4.43 2.71 13.16
N THR A 92 3.38 2.35 12.43
CA THR A 92 2.95 3.08 11.24
C THR A 92 2.49 4.49 11.60
N MET A 93 3.16 5.49 11.03
CA MET A 93 2.81 6.90 11.23
C MET A 93 1.45 7.23 10.62
N THR A 94 0.78 8.25 11.14
CA THR A 94 -0.48 8.74 10.54
C THR A 94 -0.19 9.45 9.23
N LEU A 95 -1.03 9.25 8.22
CA LEU A 95 -0.97 10.00 6.97
C LEU A 95 -1.03 11.51 7.25
N PRO A 96 -0.10 12.32 6.72
CA PRO A 96 -0.14 13.76 6.84
C PRO A 96 -1.31 14.32 6.02
N LEU A 97 -2.39 14.70 6.72
CA LEU A 97 -3.58 15.31 6.13
C LEU A 97 -3.64 16.83 6.31
N LYS A 98 -2.61 17.40 6.94
CA LYS A 98 -2.25 18.82 7.08
C LYS A 98 -0.99 18.92 7.94
#